data_AF-A0A392PTI4-F1
#
_entry.id   AF-A0A392PTI4-F1
#
_cell.length_a   1.000
_cell.length_b   1.000
_cell.length_c   1.000
_cell.angle_alpha   90.00
_cell.angle_beta   90.00
_cell.angle_gamma   90.00
#
_symmetry.space_group_name_H-M   'P 1'
#
loop_
_entity.id
_entity.type
_entity.pdbx_description
1 polymer ?
#
loop_
_entity_poly.entity_id
_entity_poly.type
_entity_poly.pdbx_seq_one_letter_code
_entity_poly.pdbx_strand_id
1 'polypeptide(L)'
;MNSNIEIFTGGWGNILVSRSDDSAKLQFTLDGRNLLVKTYGLIISIIDFTLSRINTGDSILYLDLSSDPDLFKGPKGDKQSETYRRMKDVTEDWWEGR
;
A
#
# COMPACT_ATOMS: atom_id res chain seq x y z
N MET A 1 -6.31 -15.89 13.69
CA MET A 1 -6.56 -14.46 13.42
C MET A 1 -5.77 -14.12 12.18
N ASN A 2 -6.43 -13.59 11.14
CA ASN A 2 -5.77 -13.29 9.87
C ASN A 2 -5.36 -11.83 9.91
N SER A 3 -4.08 -11.56 10.16
CA SER A 3 -3.53 -10.21 10.02
C SER A 3 -3.50 -9.83 8.54
N ASN A 4 -3.90 -8.60 8.19
CA ASN A 4 -3.85 -8.10 6.82
C ASN A 4 -3.21 -6.70 6.79
N ILE A 5 -2.46 -6.43 5.73
CA ILE A 5 -1.85 -5.12 5.51
C ILE A 5 -2.38 -4.58 4.18
N GLU A 6 -2.98 -3.41 4.23
CA GLU A 6 -3.37 -2.63 3.06
C GLU A 6 -2.42 -1.44 2.95
N ILE A 7 -1.49 -1.55 2.00
CA ILE A 7 -0.48 -0.51 1.76
C ILE A 7 -1.01 0.44 0.71
N PHE A 8 -1.17 1.71 1.10
CA PHE A 8 -1.52 2.79 0.18
C PHE A 8 -0.32 3.69 0.02
N THR A 9 0.26 3.70 -1.19
CA THR A 9 1.39 4.56 -1.51
C THR A 9 0.89 5.90 -2.03
N GLY A 10 1.45 7.00 -1.52
CA GLY A 10 1.15 8.36 -1.95
C GLY A 10 1.75 8.72 -3.31
N GLY A 11 1.73 7.79 -4.26
CA GLY A 11 2.31 7.94 -5.59
C GLY A 11 3.59 7.12 -5.81
N TRP A 12 4.21 7.32 -6.98
CA TRP A 12 5.37 6.54 -7.42
C TRP A 12 6.66 6.84 -6.65
N GLY A 13 6.75 8.00 -5.97
CA GLY A 13 7.89 8.37 -5.12
C GLY A 13 8.09 7.45 -3.91
N ASN A 14 7.06 6.66 -3.57
CA ASN A 14 7.07 5.75 -2.43
C ASN A 14 7.56 4.33 -2.80
N ILE A 15 8.12 4.17 -4.00
CA ILE A 15 8.69 2.92 -4.50
C ILE A 15 10.18 3.13 -4.72
N LEU A 16 11.00 2.55 -3.85
CA LEU A 16 12.45 2.51 -4.04
C LEU A 16 12.80 1.31 -4.90
N VAL A 17 13.70 1.53 -5.86
CA VAL A 17 14.20 0.49 -6.75
C VAL A 17 15.71 0.43 -6.61
N SER A 18 16.22 -0.76 -6.26
CA SER A 18 17.66 -1.04 -6.19
C SER A 18 18.03 -2.18 -7.13
N ARG A 19 19.27 -2.18 -7.61
CA ARG A 19 19.78 -3.30 -8.43
C ARG A 19 20.05 -4.53 -7.57
N SER A 20 19.82 -5.69 -8.15
CA SER A 20 20.24 -6.99 -7.64
C SER A 20 20.96 -7.77 -8.73
N ASP A 21 21.55 -8.91 -8.40
CA ASP A 21 22.04 -9.83 -9.43
C ASP A 21 20.90 -10.25 -10.37
N ASP A 22 21.17 -10.37 -11.67
CA ASP A 22 20.16 -10.68 -12.70
C ASP A 22 19.51 -12.06 -12.50
N SER A 23 20.23 -12.98 -11.85
CA SER A 23 19.77 -14.32 -11.51
C SER A 23 19.09 -14.40 -10.15
N ALA A 24 19.05 -13.30 -9.39
CA ALA A 24 18.49 -13.28 -8.05
C ALA A 24 16.99 -13.62 -8.08
N LYS A 25 16.58 -14.33 -7.03
CA LYS A 25 15.20 -14.69 -6.78
C LYS A 25 14.85 -14.23 -5.38
N LEU A 26 13.69 -13.60 -5.23
CA LEU A 26 13.15 -13.23 -3.94
C LEU A 26 12.23 -14.34 -3.45
N GLN A 27 12.50 -14.82 -2.24
CA GLN A 27 11.64 -15.77 -1.55
C GLN A 27 10.76 -15.03 -0.55
N PHE A 28 9.46 -15.30 -0.57
CA PHE A 28 8.52 -14.81 0.43
C PHE A 28 7.44 -15.83 0.74
N THR A 29 6.79 -15.68 1.89
CA THR A 29 5.67 -16.54 2.30
C THR A 29 4.36 -15.77 2.18
N LEU A 30 3.37 -16.34 1.52
CA LEU A 30 2.01 -15.82 1.45
C LEU A 30 1.04 -16.93 1.84
N ASP A 31 0.22 -16.70 2.86
CA ASP A 31 -0.73 -17.69 3.41
C ASP A 31 -0.09 -19.07 3.69
N GLY A 32 1.10 -19.05 4.29
CA GLY A 32 1.88 -20.26 4.59
C GLY A 32 2.55 -20.93 3.38
N ARG A 33 2.38 -20.38 2.17
CA ARG A 33 3.00 -20.90 0.94
C ARG A 33 4.27 -20.14 0.62
N ASN A 34 5.37 -20.88 0.47
CA ASN A 34 6.62 -20.33 -0.02
C ASN A 34 6.54 -20.06 -1.53
N LEU A 35 6.76 -18.81 -1.90
CA LEU A 35 6.79 -18.33 -3.27
C LEU A 35 8.20 -17.85 -3.61
N LEU A 36 8.58 -18.04 -4.87
CA LEU A 36 9.89 -17.66 -5.39
C LEU A 36 9.69 -16.87 -6.68
N VAL A 37 10.08 -15.60 -6.67
CA VAL A 37 9.90 -14.68 -7.81
C VAL A 37 11.25 -14.24 -8.34
N LYS A 38 11.43 -14.28 -9.66
CA LYS A 38 12.64 -13.74 -10.30
C LYS A 38 12.65 -12.22 -10.14
N THR A 39 13.76 -11.66 -9.68
CA THR A 39 13.88 -10.20 -9.48
C THR A 39 14.17 -9.46 -10.78
N TYR A 40 14.65 -10.16 -11.82
CA TYR A 40 15.10 -9.56 -13.08
C TYR A 40 16.09 -8.41 -12.86
N GLY A 41 16.97 -8.57 -11.86
CA GLY A 41 17.98 -7.58 -11.50
C GLY A 41 17.45 -6.38 -10.70
N LEU A 42 16.18 -6.39 -10.27
CA LEU A 42 15.55 -5.31 -9.52
C LEU A 42 14.93 -5.78 -8.21
N ILE A 43 15.28 -5.13 -7.11
CA ILE A 43 14.59 -5.25 -5.83
C ILE A 43 13.78 -3.97 -5.59
N ILE A 44 12.54 -4.16 -5.14
CA ILE A 44 11.58 -3.10 -4.90
C ILE A 44 11.34 -3.03 -3.39
N SER A 45 11.42 -1.83 -2.83
CA SER A 45 11.03 -1.54 -1.45
C SER A 45 9.94 -0.49 -1.45
N ILE A 46 8.81 -0.80 -0.80
CA ILE A 46 7.75 0.17 -0.57
C ILE A 46 8.11 0.94 0.70
N ILE A 47 8.00 2.27 0.63
CA ILE A 47 8.25 3.18 1.75
C ILE A 47 7.05 4.09 1.97
N ASP A 48 7.10 4.86 3.06
CA ASP A 48 6.06 5.80 3.46
C ASP A 48 4.68 5.14 3.60
N PHE A 49 4.43 4.68 4.83
CA PHE A 49 3.20 4.03 5.24
C PHE A 49 2.22 4.99 5.91
N THR A 50 2.39 6.32 5.72
CA THR A 50 1.60 7.34 6.42
C THR A 50 0.09 7.15 6.22
N LEU A 51 -0.33 6.76 5.01
CA LEU A 51 -1.75 6.53 4.68
C LEU A 51 -2.15 5.04 4.71
N SER A 52 -1.29 4.16 5.22
CA SER A 52 -1.55 2.71 5.20
C SER A 52 -2.46 2.27 6.33
N ARG A 53 -3.06 1.08 6.17
CA ARG A 53 -3.88 0.39 7.18
C ARG A 53 -3.30 -0.99 7.46
N ILE A 54 -3.23 -1.38 8.72
CA ILE A 54 -2.85 -2.74 9.13
C ILE A 54 -3.79 -3.26 10.21
N ASN A 55 -4.28 -4.47 10.02
CA ASN A 55 -4.95 -5.26 11.05
C ASN A 55 -3.97 -6.32 11.55
N THR A 56 -3.58 -6.25 12.82
CA THR A 56 -2.66 -7.23 13.42
C THR A 56 -3.40 -8.48 13.93
N GLY A 57 -4.73 -8.46 14.00
CA GLY A 57 -5.57 -9.44 14.68
C GLY A 57 -5.96 -9.00 16.09
N ASP A 58 -5.09 -8.25 16.76
CA ASP A 58 -5.32 -7.70 18.11
C ASP A 58 -5.77 -6.24 18.06
N SER A 59 -5.35 -5.50 17.03
CA SER A 59 -5.63 -4.08 16.86
C SER A 59 -5.61 -3.68 15.39
N ILE A 60 -6.31 -2.59 15.06
CA ILE A 60 -6.25 -1.95 13.75
C ILE A 60 -5.47 -0.64 13.90
N LEU A 61 -4.43 -0.47 13.09
CA LEU A 61 -3.65 0.76 13.00
C LEU A 61 -3.90 1.38 11.63
N TYR A 62 -4.34 2.64 11.61
CA TYR A 62 -4.65 3.37 10.39
C TYR A 62 -4.54 4.87 10.64
N LEU A 63 -4.49 5.65 9.55
CA LEU A 63 -4.67 7.10 9.60
C LEU A 63 -6.08 7.45 9.13
N ASP A 64 -6.81 8.23 9.93
CA ASP A 64 -8.13 8.70 9.55
C ASP A 64 -8.04 9.89 8.57
N LEU A 65 -8.29 9.59 7.30
CA LEU A 65 -8.22 10.56 6.20
C LEU A 65 -9.44 11.49 6.15
N SER A 66 -10.48 11.27 6.97
CA SER A 66 -11.62 12.18 7.05
C SER A 66 -11.21 13.57 7.53
N SER A 67 -10.09 13.65 8.27
CA SER A 67 -9.50 14.89 8.79
C SER A 67 -8.74 15.72 7.76
N ASP A 68 -8.42 15.17 6.59
CA ASP A 68 -7.70 15.86 5.50
C ASP A 68 -8.54 15.87 4.19
N PRO A 69 -9.54 16.76 4.09
CA PRO A 69 -10.42 16.83 2.93
C PRO A 69 -9.71 17.30 1.65
N ASP A 70 -8.54 17.93 1.75
CA ASP A 70 -7.84 18.49 0.60
C ASP A 70 -7.18 17.40 -0.26
N LEU A 71 -6.85 16.25 0.35
CA LEU A 71 -6.36 15.04 -0.33
C LEU A 71 -7.27 14.61 -1.50
N PHE A 72 -8.58 14.84 -1.39
CA PHE A 72 -9.58 14.41 -2.37
C PHE A 72 -9.90 15.48 -3.44
N LYS A 73 -9.44 16.72 -3.24
CA LYS A 73 -9.75 17.89 -4.10
C LYS A 73 -8.76 18.11 -5.24
N GLY A 74 -7.76 17.25 -5.37
CA GLY A 74 -6.77 17.40 -6.44
C GLY A 74 -7.40 17.32 -7.86
N PRO A 75 -6.68 17.80 -8.90
CA PRO A 75 -7.23 18.00 -10.23
C PRO A 75 -7.93 16.75 -10.81
N LYS A 76 -8.94 16.96 -11.64
CA LYS A 76 -9.58 15.87 -12.40
C LYS A 76 -8.61 15.35 -13.46
N GLY A 77 -8.51 14.04 -13.63
CA GLY A 77 -7.53 13.40 -14.52
C GLY A 77 -6.17 13.15 -13.87
N ASP A 78 -5.91 13.70 -12.68
CA ASP A 78 -4.73 13.33 -11.90
C ASP A 78 -4.91 11.94 -11.27
N LYS A 79 -4.04 11.00 -11.64
CA LYS A 79 -4.17 9.59 -11.24
C LYS A 79 -4.11 9.40 -9.74
N GLN A 80 -3.30 10.19 -9.04
CA GLN A 80 -3.15 10.09 -7.60
C GLN A 80 -4.41 10.57 -6.89
N SER A 81 -4.88 11.76 -7.25
CA SER A 81 -6.11 12.35 -6.71
C SER A 81 -7.34 11.47 -7.00
N GLU A 82 -7.40 10.86 -8.18
CA GLU A 82 -8.44 9.88 -8.52
C GLU A 82 -8.35 8.60 -7.68
N THR A 83 -7.15 8.15 -7.34
CA THR A 83 -6.97 7.00 -6.45
C THR A 83 -7.50 7.31 -5.05
N TYR A 84 -7.19 8.47 -4.48
CA TYR A 84 -7.74 8.87 -3.18
C TYR A 84 -9.26 8.99 -3.20
N ARG A 85 -9.86 9.57 -4.25
CA ARG A 85 -11.32 9.60 -4.40
C ARG A 85 -11.93 8.20 -4.44
N ARG A 86 -11.36 7.28 -5.23
CA ARG A 86 -11.82 5.90 -5.28
C ARG A 86 -11.70 5.19 -3.94
N MET A 87 -10.61 5.44 -3.20
CA MET A 87 -10.42 4.88 -1.86
C MET A 87 -11.55 5.34 -0.93
N LYS A 88 -11.84 6.64 -0.92
CA LYS A 88 -12.95 7.21 -0.14
C LYS A 88 -14.31 6.61 -0.53
N ASP A 89 -14.54 6.40 -1.82
CA ASP A 89 -15.78 5.80 -2.31
C ASP A 89 -15.94 4.34 -1.84
N VAL A 90 -14.87 3.53 -1.84
CA VAL A 90 -14.94 2.12 -1.40
C VAL A 90 -14.95 1.96 0.12
N THR A 91 -14.35 2.88 0.86
CA THR A 91 -14.38 2.86 2.34
C THR A 91 -15.61 3.54 2.91
N GLU A 92 -16.37 4.30 2.11
CA GLU A 92 -17.50 5.11 2.56
C GLU A 92 -17.11 6.06 3.72
N ASP A 93 -15.90 6.63 3.66
CA ASP A 93 -15.25 7.39 4.75
C ASP A 93 -14.96 6.60 6.05
N TRP A 94 -15.18 5.29 6.08
CA TRP A 94 -14.85 4.43 7.22
C TRP A 94 -13.48 3.76 7.08
N TRP A 95 -12.44 4.49 7.46
CA TRP A 95 -11.04 4.09 7.28
C TRP A 95 -10.53 3.00 8.25
N GLU A 96 -11.19 2.80 9.39
CA GLU A 96 -10.91 1.70 10.31
C GLU A 96 -11.25 0.33 9.67
N GLY A 97 -12.24 0.31 8.78
CA GLY A 97 -12.78 -0.90 8.16
C GLY A 97 -13.83 -1.61 9.03
N ARG A 98 -14.62 -2.48 8.39
CA ARG A 98 -15.62 -3.34 9.04
C ARG A 98 -15.01 -4.57 9.69
#